data_AF-A0A7V1FXA0-F1
#
_entry.id   AF-A0A7V1FXA0-F1
#
_cell.length_a   1.000
_cell.length_b   1.000
_cell.length_c   1.000
_cell.angle_alpha   90.00
_cell.angle_beta   90.00
_cell.angle_gamma   90.00
#
_symmetry.space_group_name_H-M   'P 1'
#
loop_
_entity.id
_entity.type
_entity.pdbx_description
1 polymer ?
#
loop_
_entity_poly.entity_id
_entity_poly.type
_entity_poly.pdbx_seq_one_letter_code
_entity_poly.pdbx_strand_id
1 'polypeptide(L)'
;MRLVLLLSCLGGVVPALAQKAQCILVKLKRSPEITSDNVLHPSWEEKRVTIRLPSDDWEETFLDETDDEKDKSIAECFVPQLKLITERYTYIISLGCENLIAFQNSAPYQPSPRRVQSPITFTEDLRYFVEKAAEKHLKIPPKRLYTEYALAYVPPTQSAINYDELDFLLNQSQAIEPIDEDPDESDEPQEHPSDWIQPEEDLPSEED
;
A
#
# COMPACT_ATOMS: atom_id res chain seq x y z
N MET A 1 38.40 9.81 -57.96
CA MET A 1 36.91 9.78 -57.78
C MET A 1 36.56 8.37 -57.34
N ARG A 2 35.98 8.02 -56.20
CA ARG A 2 35.27 8.63 -55.05
C ARG A 2 35.59 7.69 -53.86
N LEU A 3 36.13 8.11 -52.71
CA LEU A 3 35.51 8.71 -51.51
C LEU A 3 34.24 7.98 -50.99
N VAL A 4 34.25 7.68 -49.67
CA VAL A 4 33.10 7.55 -48.72
C VAL A 4 32.39 6.18 -48.65
N LEU A 5 32.05 5.54 -47.51
CA LEU A 5 32.17 5.79 -46.06
C LEU A 5 32.12 4.44 -45.32
N LEU A 6 32.84 4.37 -44.21
CA LEU A 6 32.62 3.45 -43.10
C LEU A 6 31.21 3.67 -42.52
N LEU A 7 30.41 2.60 -42.37
CA LEU A 7 29.29 2.59 -41.43
C LEU A 7 29.51 1.46 -40.42
N SER A 8 30.19 1.82 -39.34
CA SER A 8 30.26 1.09 -38.09
C SER A 8 28.84 0.82 -37.59
N CYS A 9 28.49 -0.47 -37.47
CA CYS A 9 27.35 -0.93 -36.70
C CYS A 9 27.63 -0.65 -35.21
N LEU A 10 27.45 0.59 -34.80
CA LEU A 10 27.23 0.94 -33.40
C LEU A 10 25.89 0.31 -33.04
N GLY A 11 25.95 -0.92 -32.52
CA GLY A 11 24.90 -1.49 -31.70
C GLY A 11 24.74 -0.58 -30.49
N GLY A 12 23.92 0.45 -30.64
CA GLY A 12 23.45 1.25 -29.53
C GLY A 12 22.74 0.31 -28.59
N VAL A 13 23.41 -0.06 -27.50
CA VAL A 13 22.74 -0.53 -26.30
C VAL A 13 21.91 0.66 -25.88
N VAL A 14 20.65 0.70 -26.28
CA VAL A 14 19.68 1.61 -25.67
C VAL A 14 19.68 1.19 -24.20
N PRO A 15 20.14 2.04 -23.26
CA PRO A 15 19.93 1.73 -21.87
C PRO A 15 18.41 1.63 -21.73
N ALA A 16 17.92 0.42 -21.41
CA ALA A 16 16.55 0.25 -21.02
C ALA A 16 16.35 1.24 -19.87
N LEU A 17 15.65 2.34 -20.12
CA LEU A 17 15.25 3.27 -19.08
C LEU A 17 14.58 2.39 -18.03
N ALA A 18 15.16 2.29 -16.83
CA ALA A 18 14.61 1.51 -15.74
C ALA A 18 13.16 1.99 -15.53
N GLN A 19 12.21 1.21 -16.03
CA GLN A 19 10.81 1.51 -15.85
C GLN A 19 10.53 1.24 -14.38
N LYS A 20 10.44 2.31 -13.58
CA LYS A 20 10.08 2.22 -12.17
C LYS A 20 8.95 1.22 -12.01
N ALA A 21 9.16 0.23 -11.15
CA ALA A 21 8.19 -0.82 -10.89
C ALA A 21 6.80 -0.22 -10.62
N GLN A 22 5.78 -0.92 -11.09
CA GLN A 22 4.39 -0.54 -10.89
C GLN A 22 3.69 -1.62 -10.11
N CYS A 23 2.65 -1.23 -9.38
CA CYS A 23 1.69 -2.18 -8.84
C CYS A 23 0.27 -1.61 -8.99
N ILE A 24 -0.71 -2.51 -9.01
CA ILE A 24 -2.12 -2.17 -9.03
C ILE A 24 -2.64 -2.33 -7.61
N LEU A 25 -3.02 -1.22 -7.00
CA LEU A 25 -3.70 -1.20 -5.72
C LEU A 25 -5.20 -1.25 -5.95
N VAL A 26 -5.87 -2.18 -5.28
CA VAL A 26 -7.29 -2.44 -5.42
C VAL A 26 -7.95 -2.44 -4.05
N LYS A 27 -8.99 -1.63 -3.89
CA LYS A 27 -9.94 -1.74 -2.79
C LYS A 27 -10.91 -2.86 -3.07
N LEU A 28 -11.02 -3.80 -2.14
CA LEU A 28 -12.04 -4.86 -2.18
C LEU A 28 -13.32 -4.38 -1.49
N LYS A 29 -14.48 -4.77 -2.02
CA LYS A 29 -15.77 -4.54 -1.39
C LYS A 29 -15.83 -5.25 -0.05
N ARG A 30 -16.49 -4.65 0.94
CA ARG A 30 -16.84 -5.36 2.17
C ARG A 30 -17.98 -6.35 1.87
N SER A 31 -17.71 -7.64 1.99
CA SER A 31 -18.76 -8.67 1.89
C SER A 31 -18.38 -9.92 2.69
N PRO A 32 -19.31 -10.51 3.46
CA PRO A 32 -19.10 -11.79 4.13
C PRO A 32 -18.97 -12.96 3.14
N GLU A 33 -19.33 -12.76 1.88
CA GLU A 33 -19.22 -13.78 0.82
C GLU A 33 -17.82 -13.85 0.21
N ILE A 34 -16.94 -12.89 0.50
CA ILE A 34 -15.55 -12.93 0.03
C ILE A 34 -14.79 -13.96 0.86
N THR A 35 -14.18 -14.89 0.16
CA THR A 35 -13.36 -15.97 0.71
C THR A 35 -12.03 -16.03 -0.01
N SER A 36 -11.06 -16.77 0.52
CA SER A 36 -9.77 -17.00 -0.15
C SER A 36 -9.92 -17.54 -1.58
N ASP A 37 -11.01 -18.24 -1.87
CA ASP A 37 -11.21 -18.95 -3.13
C ASP A 37 -11.79 -18.05 -4.23
N ASN A 38 -12.49 -16.98 -3.84
CA ASN A 38 -13.17 -16.09 -4.78
C ASN A 38 -12.62 -14.65 -4.78
N VAL A 39 -11.76 -14.28 -3.82
CA VAL A 39 -11.25 -12.91 -3.63
C VAL A 39 -10.52 -12.34 -4.86
N LEU A 40 -10.02 -13.21 -5.73
CA LEU A 40 -9.36 -12.78 -6.96
C LEU A 40 -10.33 -12.28 -8.03
N HIS A 41 -11.61 -12.64 -7.96
CA HIS A 41 -12.59 -12.30 -8.98
C HIS A 41 -12.85 -10.78 -9.06
N PRO A 42 -12.88 -10.16 -10.26
CA PRO A 42 -13.04 -8.71 -10.40
C PRO A 42 -14.35 -8.13 -9.84
N SER A 43 -15.39 -8.95 -9.65
CA SER A 43 -16.67 -8.50 -9.07
C SER A 43 -16.54 -7.95 -7.65
N TRP A 44 -15.49 -8.35 -6.93
CA TRP A 44 -15.19 -7.91 -5.58
C TRP A 44 -14.41 -6.60 -5.53
N GLU A 45 -13.98 -6.06 -6.67
CA GLU A 45 -13.24 -4.81 -6.72
C GLU A 45 -14.20 -3.62 -6.60
N GLU A 46 -13.94 -2.74 -5.62
CA GLU A 46 -14.65 -1.47 -5.43
C GLU A 46 -13.95 -0.36 -6.21
N LYS A 47 -12.63 -0.28 -6.10
CA LYS A 47 -11.81 0.74 -6.75
C LYS A 47 -10.43 0.18 -7.09
N ARG A 48 -9.88 0.59 -8.22
CA ARG A 48 -8.59 0.12 -8.75
C ARG A 48 -7.76 1.31 -9.22
N VAL A 49 -6.48 1.32 -8.89
CA VAL A 49 -5.53 2.34 -9.34
C VAL A 49 -4.14 1.73 -9.55
N THR A 50 -3.48 2.13 -10.64
CA THR A 50 -2.06 1.78 -10.86
C THR A 50 -1.19 2.84 -10.19
N ILE A 51 -0.27 2.40 -9.33
CA ILE A 51 0.69 3.26 -8.64
C ILE A 51 2.10 2.89 -9.05
N ARG A 52 2.99 3.89 -9.03
CA ARG A 52 4.42 3.69 -9.23
C ARG A 52 5.08 3.42 -7.89
N LEU A 53 5.91 2.40 -7.84
CA LEU A 53 6.69 2.02 -6.69
C LEU A 53 7.99 2.85 -6.65
N PRO A 54 8.55 3.06 -5.45
CA PRO A 54 9.75 3.86 -5.26
C PRO A 54 11.01 3.19 -5.83
N SER A 55 11.08 1.85 -5.77
CA SER A 55 12.18 1.03 -6.30
C SER A 55 11.63 -0.22 -6.99
N ASP A 56 12.49 -0.85 -7.80
CA ASP A 56 12.17 -2.12 -8.46
C ASP A 56 12.22 -3.30 -7.46
N ASP A 57 13.09 -3.20 -6.45
CA ASP A 57 13.28 -4.20 -5.38
C ASP A 57 12.43 -3.88 -4.14
N TRP A 58 11.28 -3.22 -4.31
CA TRP A 58 10.41 -2.82 -3.19
C TRP A 58 9.99 -4.00 -2.30
N GLU A 59 9.90 -5.23 -2.85
CA GLU A 59 9.58 -6.45 -2.08
C GLU A 59 10.62 -6.73 -0.99
N GLU A 60 11.89 -6.38 -1.21
CA GLU A 60 12.98 -6.58 -0.24
C GLU A 60 12.76 -5.78 1.04
N THR A 61 12.01 -4.66 0.97
CA THR A 61 11.68 -3.82 2.13
C THR A 61 10.71 -4.49 3.10
N PHE A 62 10.00 -5.54 2.65
CA PHE A 62 8.98 -6.24 3.44
C PHE A 62 9.35 -7.71 3.72
N LEU A 63 10.61 -8.06 3.46
CA LEU A 63 11.16 -9.34 3.92
C LEU A 63 11.42 -9.21 5.42
N ASP A 64 10.88 -10.15 6.19
CA ASP A 64 11.30 -10.33 7.57
C ASP A 64 12.19 -11.59 7.61
N GLU A 65 13.51 -11.38 7.69
CA GLU A 65 14.49 -12.47 7.79
C GLU A 65 14.36 -13.26 9.11
N THR A 66 13.60 -12.76 10.08
CA THR A 66 13.38 -13.39 11.39
C THR A 66 12.08 -14.17 11.50
N ASP A 67 11.19 -14.07 10.51
CA ASP A 67 9.91 -14.78 10.49
C ASP A 67 10.06 -16.16 9.82
N ASP A 68 10.71 -17.09 10.54
CA ASP A 68 10.72 -18.53 10.20
C ASP A 68 9.32 -19.18 10.38
N GLU A 69 8.30 -18.41 10.83
CA GLU A 69 6.94 -18.92 11.01
C GLU A 69 6.18 -18.97 9.67
N LYS A 70 6.37 -20.11 9.01
CA LYS A 70 5.41 -20.81 8.14
C LYS A 70 4.00 -20.22 8.23
N ASP A 71 3.50 -19.71 7.10
CA ASP A 71 2.09 -19.42 6.80
C ASP A 71 1.24 -19.35 8.08
N LYS A 72 1.21 -18.19 8.75
CA LYS A 72 0.23 -17.96 9.83
C LYS A 72 -1.10 -18.45 9.28
N SER A 73 -1.61 -19.55 9.83
CA SER A 73 -2.85 -20.18 9.39
C SER A 73 -3.85 -19.06 9.20
N ILE A 74 -4.56 -18.98 8.06
CA ILE A 74 -5.52 -17.89 7.81
C ILE A 74 -6.32 -17.74 9.08
N ALA A 75 -6.03 -16.67 9.82
CA ALA A 75 -6.58 -16.53 11.13
C ALA A 75 -8.09 -16.41 10.92
N GLU A 76 -8.88 -16.90 11.87
CA GLU A 76 -10.34 -16.77 11.82
C GLU A 76 -10.77 -15.29 11.66
N CYS A 77 -9.84 -14.35 11.93
CA CYS A 77 -9.98 -12.92 11.72
C CYS A 77 -9.74 -12.39 10.28
N PHE A 78 -9.41 -13.22 9.29
CA PHE A 78 -8.96 -12.71 8.00
C PHE A 78 -10.10 -12.12 7.15
N VAL A 79 -10.14 -10.78 7.07
CA VAL A 79 -11.10 -10.04 6.24
C VAL A 79 -10.34 -9.31 5.13
N PRO A 80 -10.49 -9.72 3.86
CA PRO A 80 -9.84 -9.07 2.73
C PRO A 80 -10.28 -7.61 2.58
N GLN A 81 -9.33 -6.68 2.66
CA GLN A 81 -9.61 -5.25 2.51
C GLN A 81 -8.99 -4.70 1.24
N LEU A 82 -7.75 -5.10 0.96
CA LEU A 82 -6.96 -4.58 -0.14
C LEU A 82 -6.33 -5.72 -0.93
N LYS A 83 -6.16 -5.48 -2.23
CA LYS A 83 -5.43 -6.36 -3.14
C LYS A 83 -4.30 -5.54 -3.77
N LEU A 84 -3.08 -6.06 -3.69
CA LEU A 84 -1.89 -5.50 -4.31
C LEU A 84 -1.46 -6.46 -5.43
N ILE A 85 -1.62 -6.04 -6.69
CA ILE A 85 -1.23 -6.83 -7.86
C ILE A 85 0.11 -6.30 -8.37
N THR A 86 1.13 -7.13 -8.29
CA THR A 86 2.48 -6.80 -8.77
C THR A 86 2.74 -7.53 -10.09
N GLU A 87 3.96 -7.46 -10.60
CA GLU A 87 4.31 -8.20 -11.80
C GLU A 87 4.15 -9.71 -11.56
N ARG A 88 4.73 -10.22 -10.45
CA ARG A 88 4.85 -11.67 -10.19
C ARG A 88 3.79 -12.24 -9.28
N TYR A 89 3.31 -11.44 -8.31
CA TYR A 89 2.42 -11.91 -7.26
C TYR A 89 1.19 -11.01 -7.13
N THR A 90 0.14 -11.56 -6.52
CA THR A 90 -1.00 -10.82 -6.03
C THR A 90 -1.13 -11.08 -4.55
N TYR A 91 -1.04 -10.02 -3.75
CA TYR A 91 -1.20 -10.06 -2.30
C TYR A 91 -2.61 -9.60 -1.93
N ILE A 92 -3.29 -10.38 -1.11
CA ILE A 92 -4.55 -9.99 -0.48
C ILE A 92 -4.26 -9.66 0.96
N ILE A 93 -4.62 -8.46 1.38
CA ILE A 93 -4.18 -7.86 2.63
C ILE A 93 -5.40 -7.64 3.52
N SER A 94 -5.29 -8.11 4.76
CA SER A 94 -6.20 -7.80 5.87
C SER A 94 -5.43 -6.97 6.88
N LEU A 95 -5.65 -5.66 6.88
CA LEU A 95 -4.99 -4.74 7.81
C LEU A 95 -5.42 -5.00 9.25
N GLY A 96 -6.71 -5.21 9.49
CA GLY A 96 -7.23 -5.42 10.86
C GLY A 96 -6.86 -6.77 11.47
N CYS A 97 -6.51 -7.75 10.65
CA CYS A 97 -6.01 -9.07 11.09
C CYS A 97 -4.48 -9.16 10.95
N GLU A 98 -3.83 -8.08 10.53
CA GLU A 98 -2.37 -7.95 10.38
C GLU A 98 -1.75 -9.12 9.63
N ASN A 99 -2.38 -9.50 8.52
CA ASN A 99 -2.00 -10.69 7.78
C ASN A 99 -2.25 -10.50 6.28
N LEU A 100 -1.58 -11.30 5.47
CA LEU A 100 -1.71 -11.32 4.02
C LEU A 100 -1.67 -12.75 3.48
N ILE A 101 -2.25 -12.95 2.29
CA ILE A 101 -2.10 -14.18 1.51
C ILE A 101 -1.59 -13.84 0.11
N ALA A 102 -0.75 -14.70 -0.45
CA ALA A 102 -0.15 -14.50 -1.75
C ALA A 102 -0.64 -15.51 -2.79
N PHE A 103 -0.78 -15.02 -4.02
CA PHE A 103 -1.09 -15.79 -5.20
C PHE A 103 -0.05 -15.52 -6.27
N GLN A 104 0.40 -16.56 -6.97
CA GLN A 104 1.27 -16.39 -8.12
C GLN A 104 0.46 -15.92 -9.32
N ASN A 105 0.94 -14.89 -10.01
CA ASN A 105 0.29 -14.41 -11.23
C ASN A 105 0.54 -15.36 -12.40
N SER A 106 -0.43 -15.47 -13.32
CA SER A 106 -0.25 -16.25 -14.56
C SER A 106 0.56 -15.52 -15.61
N ALA A 107 0.58 -14.18 -15.54
CA ALA A 107 1.33 -13.26 -16.37
C ALA A 107 1.50 -11.93 -15.60
N PRO A 108 2.39 -11.01 -16.02
CA PRO A 108 2.52 -9.69 -15.39
C PRO A 108 1.17 -9.03 -15.09
N TYR A 109 0.94 -8.70 -13.82
CA TYR A 109 -0.29 -8.05 -13.34
C TYR A 109 -1.60 -8.82 -13.56
N GLN A 110 -1.52 -10.13 -13.81
CA GLN A 110 -2.66 -11.00 -14.05
C GLN A 110 -2.79 -12.06 -12.94
N PRO A 111 -3.68 -11.84 -11.94
CA PRO A 111 -3.85 -12.77 -10.84
C PRO A 111 -4.28 -14.16 -11.31
N SER A 112 -3.78 -15.19 -10.64
CA SER A 112 -4.23 -16.57 -10.82
C SER A 112 -4.64 -17.19 -9.48
N PRO A 113 -5.52 -18.20 -9.46
CA PRO A 113 -5.94 -18.87 -8.21
C PRO A 113 -4.84 -19.72 -7.57
N ARG A 114 -3.62 -19.77 -8.15
CA ARG A 114 -2.50 -20.52 -7.59
C ARG A 114 -1.96 -19.84 -6.35
N ARG A 115 -2.43 -20.28 -5.19
CA ARG A 115 -1.88 -19.87 -3.89
C ARG A 115 -0.44 -20.34 -3.74
N VAL A 116 0.40 -19.47 -3.19
CA VAL A 116 1.82 -19.74 -2.91
C VAL A 116 2.18 -19.20 -1.53
N GLN A 117 3.31 -19.66 -1.00
CA GLN A 117 3.90 -19.01 0.16
C GLN A 117 4.23 -17.57 -0.21
N SER A 118 3.86 -16.63 0.67
CA SER A 118 4.16 -15.23 0.41
C SER A 118 5.67 -15.00 0.46
N PRO A 119 6.26 -14.35 -0.56
CA PRO A 119 7.64 -13.92 -0.49
C PRO A 119 7.85 -12.74 0.49
N ILE A 120 6.78 -12.04 0.89
CA ILE A 120 6.84 -10.93 1.86
C ILE A 120 6.02 -11.24 3.11
N THR A 121 6.39 -10.63 4.23
CA THR A 121 5.66 -10.75 5.50
C THR A 121 4.82 -9.51 5.75
N PHE A 122 3.75 -9.64 6.53
CA PHE A 122 3.01 -8.47 7.00
C PHE A 122 3.84 -7.76 8.09
N THR A 123 4.50 -6.66 7.72
CA THR A 123 5.29 -5.81 8.63
C THR A 123 4.59 -4.47 8.87
N GLU A 124 5.05 -3.72 9.89
CA GLU A 124 4.62 -2.33 10.10
C GLU A 124 4.88 -1.44 8.89
N ASP A 125 6.00 -1.65 8.18
CA ASP A 125 6.34 -0.92 6.97
C ASP A 125 5.34 -1.23 5.85
N LEU A 126 4.94 -2.49 5.68
CA LEU A 126 3.92 -2.86 4.72
C LEU A 126 2.58 -2.22 5.07
N ARG A 127 2.19 -2.23 6.35
CA ARG A 127 0.98 -1.57 6.85
C ARG A 127 1.00 -0.09 6.48
N TYR A 128 2.06 0.62 6.86
CA TYR A 128 2.22 2.04 6.59
C TYR A 128 2.17 2.35 5.09
N PHE A 129 2.90 1.59 4.26
CA PHE A 129 2.91 1.73 2.82
C PHE A 129 1.49 1.60 2.23
N VAL A 130 0.78 0.54 2.59
CA VAL A 130 -0.55 0.24 2.04
C VAL A 130 -1.58 1.27 2.49
N GLU A 131 -1.55 1.69 3.75
CA GLU A 131 -2.41 2.75 4.28
C GLU A 131 -2.20 4.07 3.54
N LYS A 132 -0.95 4.51 3.40
CA LYS A 132 -0.63 5.76 2.70
C LYS A 132 -0.93 5.69 1.22
N ALA A 133 -0.74 4.53 0.59
CA ALA A 133 -1.11 4.33 -0.80
C ALA A 133 -2.64 4.40 -0.99
N ALA A 134 -3.43 3.79 -0.08
CA ALA A 134 -4.89 3.85 -0.12
C ALA A 134 -5.40 5.29 0.12
N GLU A 135 -4.84 5.99 1.10
CA GLU A 135 -5.16 7.38 1.40
C GLU A 135 -4.88 8.29 0.20
N LYS A 136 -3.67 8.20 -0.36
CA LYS A 136 -3.21 9.08 -1.45
C LYS A 136 -3.91 8.78 -2.77
N HIS A 137 -3.98 7.51 -3.17
CA HIS A 137 -4.39 7.11 -4.52
C HIS A 137 -5.85 6.64 -4.61
N LEU A 138 -6.34 5.94 -3.59
CA LEU A 138 -7.75 5.53 -3.55
C LEU A 138 -8.65 6.57 -2.87
N LYS A 139 -8.09 7.59 -2.20
CA LYS A 139 -8.84 8.58 -1.42
C LYS A 139 -9.66 7.92 -0.30
N ILE A 140 -9.09 6.88 0.31
CA ILE A 140 -9.72 6.13 1.41
C ILE A 140 -8.89 6.39 2.67
N PRO A 141 -9.42 7.06 3.69
CA PRO A 141 -8.68 7.29 4.93
C PRO A 141 -8.47 5.96 5.67
N PRO A 142 -7.33 5.76 6.36
CA PRO A 142 -7.04 4.53 7.10
C PRO A 142 -8.15 4.15 8.09
N LYS A 143 -8.71 5.14 8.81
CA LYS A 143 -9.83 4.94 9.74
C LYS A 143 -11.00 4.16 9.11
N ARG A 144 -11.36 4.48 7.85
CA ARG A 144 -12.44 3.78 7.14
C ARG A 144 -12.14 2.29 6.96
N LEU A 145 -10.89 1.93 6.65
CA LEU A 145 -10.50 0.53 6.47
C LEU A 145 -10.70 -0.27 7.77
N TYR A 146 -10.25 0.27 8.91
CA TYR A 146 -10.41 -0.37 10.21
C TYR A 146 -11.86 -0.41 10.68
N THR A 147 -12.65 0.62 10.40
CA THR A 147 -14.10 0.60 10.68
C THR A 147 -14.80 -0.48 9.87
N GLU A 148 -14.52 -0.60 8.57
CA GLU A 148 -15.08 -1.66 7.72
C GLU A 148 -14.70 -3.06 8.23
N TYR A 149 -13.47 -3.23 8.74
CA TYR A 149 -13.01 -4.46 9.37
C TYR A 149 -13.78 -4.78 10.66
N ALA A 150 -13.91 -3.82 11.57
CA ALA A 150 -14.66 -4.01 12.82
C ALA A 150 -16.11 -4.41 12.54
N LEU A 151 -16.72 -3.80 11.52
CA LEU A 151 -18.09 -4.08 11.09
C LEU A 151 -18.25 -5.45 10.40
N ALA A 152 -17.17 -6.13 10.00
CA ALA A 152 -17.26 -7.46 9.38
C ALA A 152 -17.69 -8.54 10.39
N TYR A 153 -17.40 -8.33 11.68
CA TYR A 153 -17.75 -9.25 12.77
C TYR A 153 -19.01 -8.87 13.53
N VAL A 154 -19.59 -7.70 13.22
CA VAL A 154 -20.88 -7.31 13.78
C VAL A 154 -21.94 -8.13 13.07
N PRO A 155 -22.68 -9.02 13.78
CA PRO A 155 -23.79 -9.73 13.16
C PRO A 155 -24.75 -8.70 12.57
N PRO A 156 -25.36 -8.95 11.40
CA PRO A 156 -26.28 -8.00 10.79
C PRO A 156 -27.44 -7.79 11.76
N THR A 157 -27.37 -6.71 12.54
CA THR A 157 -28.56 -6.13 13.12
C THR A 157 -29.49 -5.85 11.95
N GLN A 158 -30.75 -6.23 12.06
CA GLN A 158 -31.75 -6.14 10.99
C GLN A 158 -32.02 -4.70 10.48
N SER A 159 -31.21 -3.72 10.87
CA SER A 159 -31.16 -2.36 10.37
C SER A 159 -29.84 -2.13 9.61
N ALA A 160 -29.96 -1.77 8.34
CA ALA A 160 -28.84 -1.33 7.50
C ALA A 160 -28.01 -0.26 8.23
N ILE A 161 -26.69 -0.42 8.26
CA ILE A 161 -25.77 0.53 8.86
C ILE A 161 -25.89 1.85 8.08
N ASN A 162 -26.35 2.91 8.76
CA ASN A 162 -26.42 4.24 8.20
C ASN A 162 -25.03 4.89 8.27
N TYR A 163 -24.37 5.01 7.12
CA TYR A 163 -23.02 5.58 7.03
C TYR A 163 -22.97 7.06 7.41
N ASP A 164 -24.08 7.80 7.27
CA ASP A 164 -24.15 9.21 7.70
C ASP A 164 -24.06 9.34 9.23
N GLU A 165 -24.63 8.37 9.97
CA GLU A 165 -24.57 8.33 11.43
C GLU A 165 -23.18 7.90 11.92
N LEU A 166 -22.51 7.02 11.16
CA LEU A 166 -21.15 6.59 11.45
C LEU A 166 -20.14 7.73 11.25
N ASP A 167 -20.26 8.50 10.17
CA ASP A 167 -19.43 9.68 9.91
C ASP A 167 -19.69 10.79 10.94
N PHE A 168 -20.93 10.94 11.41
CA PHE A 168 -21.26 11.85 12.51
C PHE A 168 -20.55 11.47 13.82
N LEU A 169 -20.58 10.19 14.21
CA LEU A 169 -19.91 9.71 15.43
C LEU A 169 -18.39 9.83 15.35
N LEU A 170 -17.81 9.58 14.17
CA LEU A 170 -16.38 9.74 13.93
C LEU A 170 -15.93 11.20 14.06
N ASN A 171 -16.78 12.15 13.64
CA ASN A 171 -16.50 13.58 13.77
C ASN A 171 -16.64 14.09 15.22
N GLN A 172 -17.58 13.55 16.02
CA GLN A 172 -17.67 13.87 17.44
C GLN A 172 -16.43 13.44 18.24
N SER A 173 -15.83 12.31 17.89
CA SER A 173 -14.62 11.82 18.59
C SER A 173 -13.36 12.68 18.38
N GLN A 174 -13.39 13.61 17.42
CA GLN A 174 -12.28 14.56 17.16
C GLN A 174 -12.44 15.88 17.92
N ALA A 175 -13.55 16.08 18.63
CA ALA A 175 -13.76 17.21 19.52
C ALA A 175 -13.27 16.85 20.94
N ILE A 176 -11.97 16.66 21.09
CA ILE A 176 -11.32 16.74 22.41
C ILE A 176 -10.80 18.16 22.52
N GLU A 177 -11.38 18.94 23.44
CA GLU A 177 -10.92 20.28 23.77
C GLU A 177 -9.44 20.24 24.18
N PRO A 178 -8.62 21.23 23.79
CA PRO A 178 -7.25 21.32 24.26
C PRO A 178 -7.29 21.51 25.78
N ILE A 179 -6.67 20.57 26.50
CA ILE A 179 -6.44 20.69 27.94
C ILE A 179 -5.44 21.84 28.11
N ASP A 180 -5.87 22.88 28.84
CA ASP A 180 -5.07 24.05 29.20
C ASP A 180 -3.67 23.66 29.70
N GLU A 181 -2.67 24.33 29.12
CA GLU A 181 -1.27 24.29 29.51
C GLU A 181 -1.10 24.85 30.93
N ASP A 182 -0.42 24.10 31.81
CA ASP A 182 0.28 24.68 32.96
C ASP A 182 1.79 24.72 32.63
N PRO A 183 2.51 25.82 32.94
CA PRO A 183 3.86 26.08 32.43
C PRO A 183 4.95 25.49 33.33
N ASP A 184 6.16 25.40 32.74
CA ASP A 184 7.48 25.09 33.33
C ASP A 184 7.88 23.59 33.39
N GLU A 185 8.72 23.12 32.45
CA GLU A 185 10.19 23.15 32.60
C GLU A 185 10.93 22.43 31.45
N SER A 186 12.02 23.10 31.03
CA SER A 186 13.28 22.59 30.44
C SER A 186 13.36 22.28 28.94
N ASP A 187 14.00 23.22 28.25
CA ASP A 187 14.64 23.15 26.95
C ASP A 187 15.77 22.10 26.88
N GLU A 188 15.64 21.11 25.99
CA GLU A 188 16.77 20.58 25.23
C GLU A 188 16.36 20.51 23.74
N PRO A 189 17.17 21.03 22.80
CA PRO A 189 16.81 20.97 21.39
C PRO A 189 16.96 19.53 20.90
N GLN A 190 15.85 18.81 20.80
CA GLN A 190 15.80 17.59 20.00
C GLN A 190 15.94 17.99 18.52
N GLU A 191 17.09 17.67 17.91
CA GLU A 191 17.24 17.72 16.46
C GLU A 191 16.12 16.88 15.84
N HIS A 192 15.22 17.56 15.14
CA HIS A 192 14.02 16.95 14.59
C HIS A 192 14.37 16.45 13.17
N PRO A 193 13.88 15.27 12.73
CA PRO A 193 14.09 14.77 11.36
C PRO A 193 13.62 15.74 10.25
N SER A 194 12.90 16.79 10.61
CA SER A 194 12.53 17.94 9.79
C SER A 194 13.73 18.72 9.23
N ASP A 195 14.88 18.70 9.93
CA ASP A 195 16.11 19.38 9.49
C ASP A 195 16.79 18.68 8.31
N TRP A 196 16.34 17.48 7.95
CA TRP A 196 16.88 16.65 6.88
C TRP A 196 16.15 16.83 5.55
N ILE A 197 15.08 17.64 5.54
CA ILE A 197 14.31 17.94 4.34
C ILE A 197 14.50 19.43 4.03
N GLN A 198 15.65 19.76 3.43
CA GLN A 198 15.76 21.04 2.75
C GLN A 198 15.23 20.90 1.31
N PRO A 199 14.31 21.77 0.89
CA PRO A 199 14.00 21.90 -0.52
C PRO A 199 15.21 22.52 -1.24
N GLU A 200 15.60 21.94 -2.38
CA GLU A 200 16.50 22.62 -3.31
C GLU A 200 15.81 23.90 -3.80
N GLU A 201 16.32 25.06 -3.39
CA GLU A 201 16.03 26.33 -4.06
C GLU A 201 17.02 26.49 -5.22
N ASP A 202 16.50 26.35 -6.44
CA ASP A 202 17.19 26.64 -7.69
C ASP A 202 17.53 28.14 -7.82
N LEU A 203 18.84 28.45 -7.85
CA LEU A 203 19.61 29.38 -8.71
C LEU A 203 19.17 30.87 -8.89
N PRO A 204 20.14 31.80 -8.99
CA PRO A 204 20.56 32.18 -10.35
C PRO A 204 22.08 32.31 -10.55
N SER A 205 22.42 32.30 -11.84
CA SER A 205 23.72 32.41 -12.50
C SER A 205 24.42 33.77 -12.41
N GLU A 206 25.69 33.76 -12.82
CA GLU A 206 26.51 34.81 -13.46
C GLU A 206 27.68 35.42 -12.66
N GLU A 207 28.88 35.11 -13.20
CA GLU A 207 30.01 35.99 -13.55
C GLU A 207 30.58 36.95 -12.48
N ASP A 208 31.77 36.61 -11.93
CA ASP A 208 33.09 37.10 -12.39
C ASP A 208 34.24 36.38 -11.65
#